data_AF-A0A949HAZ5-F1
#
_entry.id   AF-A0A949HAZ5-F1
#
_cell.length_a   1.000
_cell.length_b   1.000
_cell.length_c   1.000
_cell.angle_alpha   90.00
_cell.angle_beta   90.00
_cell.angle_gamma   90.00
#
_symmetry.space_group_name_H-M   'P 1'
#
loop_
_entity.id
_entity.type
_entity.pdbx_description
1 polymer ?
#
loop_
_entity_poly.entity_id
_entity_poly.type
_entity_poly.pdbx_seq_one_letter_code
_entity_poly.pdbx_strand_id
1 'polypeptide(L)'
;MVERICPRCRRGNPLDDRFCGECGAALQRLEPGSALTPRSTALTIAGRQLPVTWQQLGRTVALGALALAAEAAVGWLRRRGPAAAGDLARTLARPAGRDASVVTIVSQRVIDVVERGTRGRTVSERSVWRKIEE
;
A
#
# COMPACT_ATOMS: atom_id res chain seq x y z
N MET A 1 64.53 3.81 23.83
CA MET A 1 64.32 3.91 22.37
C MET A 1 62.84 3.76 22.14
N VAL A 2 62.16 4.77 21.61
CA VAL A 2 60.70 4.71 21.38
C VAL A 2 60.50 4.28 19.93
N GLU A 3 59.83 3.16 19.73
CA GLU A 3 59.56 2.58 18.42
C GLU A 3 58.05 2.51 18.18
N ARG A 4 57.64 2.60 16.92
CA ARG A 4 56.26 2.39 16.49
C ARG A 4 56.14 1.11 15.71
N ILE A 5 55.10 0.34 16.04
CA ILE A 5 54.83 -0.96 15.43
C ILE A 5 53.98 -0.75 14.17
N CYS A 6 54.40 -1.33 13.05
CA CYS A 6 53.63 -1.31 11.81
C CYS A 6 52.31 -2.10 11.96
N PRO A 7 51.15 -1.56 11.57
CA PRO A 7 49.87 -2.29 11.67
C PRO A 7 49.74 -3.44 10.67
N ARG A 8 50.56 -3.47 9.60
CA ARG A 8 50.50 -4.52 8.56
C ARG A 8 51.43 -5.70 8.84
N CYS A 9 52.70 -5.44 9.13
CA CYS A 9 53.70 -6.50 9.34
C CYS A 9 54.20 -6.64 10.79
N ARG A 10 53.77 -5.76 11.71
CA ARG A 10 54.17 -5.73 13.12
C ARG A 10 55.67 -5.50 13.38
N ARG A 11 56.42 -4.99 12.40
CA ARG A 11 57.81 -4.56 12.56
C ARG A 11 57.90 -3.28 13.40
N GLY A 12 58.90 -3.19 14.27
CA GLY A 12 59.29 -1.95 14.94
C GLY A 12 59.97 -1.01 13.95
N ASN A 13 59.52 0.25 13.89
CA ASN A 13 60.11 1.30 13.06
C ASN A 13 60.38 2.54 13.94
N PRO A 14 61.38 3.35 13.61
CA PRO A 14 61.57 4.68 14.21
C PRO A 14 60.30 5.54 14.14
N LEU A 15 60.16 6.49 15.08
CA LEU A 15 59.02 7.41 15.12
C LEU A 15 58.98 8.36 13.91
N ASP A 16 60.14 8.70 13.35
CA ASP A 16 60.28 9.66 12.24
C ASP A 16 59.90 9.06 10.87
N ASP A 17 59.88 7.73 10.76
CA ASP A 17 59.59 7.05 9.50
C ASP A 17 58.14 7.26 9.08
N ARG A 18 57.89 7.71 7.84
CA ARG A 18 56.50 7.85 7.34
C ARG A 18 55.93 6.52 6.82
N PHE A 19 56.81 5.58 6.48
CA PHE A 19 56.48 4.29 5.87
C PHE A 19 57.29 3.18 6.54
N CYS A 20 56.77 1.96 6.55
CA CYS A 20 57.46 0.81 7.11
C CYS A 20 58.62 0.40 6.21
N GLY A 21 59.82 0.25 6.78
CA GLY A 21 61.03 -0.17 6.05
C GLY A 21 60.98 -1.60 5.50
N GLU A 22 60.04 -2.43 5.94
CA GLU A 22 59.91 -3.82 5.49
C GLU A 22 58.77 -4.03 4.49
N CYS A 23 57.56 -3.53 4.78
CA CYS A 23 56.38 -3.77 3.94
C CYS A 23 55.91 -2.54 3.14
N GLY A 24 56.57 -1.38 3.30
CA GLY A 24 56.20 -0.13 2.62
C GLY A 24 54.88 0.50 3.09
N ALA A 25 54.20 -0.09 4.07
CA ALA A 25 52.93 0.43 4.59
C ALA A 25 53.10 1.80 5.23
N ALA A 26 52.19 2.73 4.96
CA ALA A 26 52.16 4.03 5.65
C ALA A 26 51.99 3.80 7.16
N LEU A 27 52.95 4.29 7.93
CA LEU A 27 52.85 4.32 9.38
C LEU A 27 52.08 5.61 9.70
N GLN A 28 50.76 5.54 9.61
CA GLN A 28 49.88 6.70 9.83
C GLN A 28 50.27 7.40 11.15
N ARG A 29 50.53 8.71 11.07
CA ARG A 29 50.43 9.58 12.24
C ARG A 29 49.02 9.39 12.76
N LEU A 30 48.90 8.85 13.97
CA LEU A 30 47.64 8.78 14.69
C LEU A 30 47.26 10.20 15.12
N GLU A 31 47.02 11.09 14.16
CA GLU A 31 46.26 12.30 14.41
C GLU A 31 44.82 11.83 14.68
N PRO A 32 44.24 12.13 15.85
CA PRO A 32 42.89 11.72 16.21
C PRO A 32 41.90 12.49 15.33
N GLY A 33 41.63 11.99 14.13
CA GLY A 33 40.72 12.66 13.21
C GLY A 33 40.67 12.11 11.79
N SER A 34 41.62 11.26 11.38
CA SER A 34 41.67 10.75 9.99
C SER A 34 41.22 9.29 9.87
N ALA A 35 40.17 8.91 10.57
CA ALA A 35 39.39 7.73 10.18
C ALA A 35 38.52 8.11 8.97
N LEU A 36 38.60 7.32 7.90
CA LEU A 36 37.84 7.44 6.66
C LEU A 36 36.32 7.23 6.89
N THR A 37 35.65 8.14 7.57
CA THR A 37 34.20 8.23 7.56
C THR A 37 33.75 8.98 6.31
N PRO A 38 32.69 8.55 5.61
CA PRO A 38 32.10 9.35 4.55
C PRO A 38 31.71 10.69 5.14
N ARG A 39 32.21 11.76 4.52
CA ARG A 39 32.10 13.15 4.96
C ARG A 39 30.62 13.52 5.12
N SER A 40 30.10 13.38 6.33
CA SER A 40 28.82 13.95 6.71
C SER A 40 29.01 15.46 6.73
N THR A 41 28.52 16.12 5.68
CA THR A 41 28.54 17.57 5.54
C THR A 41 27.56 18.16 6.55
N ALA A 42 28.05 18.41 7.77
CA ALA A 42 27.32 19.15 8.78
C ALA A 42 26.93 20.52 8.22
N LEU A 43 25.63 20.75 8.08
CA LEU A 43 25.07 22.02 7.61
C LEU A 43 25.30 23.07 8.72
N THR A 44 25.99 24.15 8.39
CA THR A 44 26.25 25.26 9.31
C THR A 44 25.32 26.41 8.96
N ILE A 45 24.46 26.82 9.89
CA ILE A 45 23.56 27.98 9.75
C ILE A 45 23.93 28.98 10.84
N ALA A 46 24.19 30.24 10.46
CA ALA A 46 24.59 31.30 11.38
C ALA A 46 25.74 30.93 12.33
N GLY A 47 26.76 30.22 11.80
CA GLY A 47 27.96 29.83 12.56
C GLY A 47 27.75 28.68 13.55
N ARG A 48 26.53 28.13 13.68
CA ARG A 48 26.26 26.93 14.49
C ARG A 48 26.20 25.71 13.60
N GLN A 49 26.97 24.68 13.96
CA GLN A 49 26.85 23.36 13.35
C GLN A 49 25.58 22.70 13.88
N LEU A 50 24.62 22.46 13.00
CA LEU A 50 23.41 21.74 13.36
C LEU A 50 23.69 20.24 13.25
N PRO A 51 23.34 19.43 14.27
CA PRO A 51 23.50 17.98 14.23
C PRO A 51 22.41 17.32 13.36
N VAL A 52 22.11 17.91 12.20
CA VAL A 52 21.13 17.37 11.26
C VAL A 52 21.85 16.63 10.15
N THR A 53 21.49 15.37 9.97
CA THR A 53 21.97 14.58 8.83
C THR A 53 21.12 14.90 7.60
N TRP A 54 21.69 14.78 6.40
CA TRP A 54 20.92 14.90 5.14
C TRP A 54 19.72 13.95 5.09
N GLN A 55 19.80 12.80 5.76
CA GLN A 55 18.69 11.86 5.90
C GLN A 55 17.53 12.45 6.72
N GLN A 56 17.83 13.16 7.81
CA GLN A 56 16.81 13.82 8.64
C GLN A 56 16.13 14.95 7.88
N LEU A 57 16.91 15.76 7.14
CA LEU A 57 16.37 16.81 6.27
C LEU A 57 15.48 16.23 5.16
N GLY A 58 15.92 15.15 4.51
CA GLY A 58 15.12 14.48 3.49
C GLY A 58 13.80 13.92 4.04
N ARG A 59 13.83 13.38 5.26
CA ARG A 59 12.64 12.81 5.90
C ARG A 59 11.60 13.86 6.25
N THR A 60 12.01 15.04 6.74
CA THR A 60 11.06 16.14 7.04
C THR A 60 10.43 16.69 5.77
N VAL A 61 11.22 16.87 4.70
CA VAL A 61 10.70 17.29 3.39
C VAL A 61 9.69 16.29 2.83
N ALA A 62 9.99 14.98 2.91
CA ALA A 62 9.10 13.94 2.43
C ALA A 62 7.74 13.92 3.17
N LEU A 63 7.75 14.09 4.49
CA LEU A 63 6.52 14.16 5.28
C LEU A 63 5.66 15.38 4.91
N GLY A 64 6.30 16.53 4.68
CA GLY A 64 5.60 17.73 4.19
C GLY A 64 4.97 17.53 2.81
N ALA A 65 5.70 16.92 1.87
CA ALA A 65 5.19 16.61 0.54
C ALA A 65 3.99 15.65 0.57
N LEU A 66 4.03 14.62 1.43
CA LEU A 66 2.91 13.69 1.62
C LEU A 66 1.65 14.40 2.14
N ALA A 67 1.79 15.31 3.10
CA ALA A 67 0.66 16.07 3.62
C ALA A 67 -0.01 16.93 2.53
N LEU A 68 0.79 17.62 1.71
CA LEU A 68 0.28 18.41 0.59
C LEU A 68 -0.40 17.54 -0.48
N ALA A 69 0.15 16.36 -0.76
CA ALA A 69 -0.45 15.41 -1.71
C ALA A 69 -1.82 14.91 -1.22
N ALA A 70 -1.97 14.65 0.08
CA ALA A 70 -3.23 14.23 0.68
C ALA A 70 -4.32 15.31 0.54
N GLU A 71 -4.00 16.56 0.87
CA GLU A 71 -4.89 17.72 0.69
C GLU A 71 -5.33 17.88 -0.78
N ALA A 72 -4.38 17.78 -1.72
CA ALA A 72 -4.65 17.87 -3.14
C ALA A 72 -5.55 16.72 -3.64
N ALA A 73 -5.33 15.50 -3.15
CA ALA A 73 -6.14 14.32 -3.49
C ALA A 73 -7.58 14.47 -2.98
N VAL A 74 -7.77 14.95 -1.74
CA VAL A 74 -9.10 15.23 -1.19
C VAL A 74 -9.79 16.32 -2.00
N GLY A 75 -9.10 17.41 -2.33
CA GLY A 75 -9.63 18.47 -3.19
C GLY A 75 -10.01 17.97 -4.59
N TRP A 76 -9.20 17.10 -5.18
CA TRP A 76 -9.50 16.46 -6.46
C TRP A 76 -10.71 15.52 -6.37
N LEU A 77 -10.83 14.70 -5.33
CA LEU A 77 -11.98 13.83 -5.10
C LEU A 77 -13.29 14.64 -4.95
N ARG A 78 -13.25 15.74 -4.20
CA ARG A 78 -14.40 16.66 -4.07
C ARG A 78 -14.80 17.26 -5.42
N ARG A 79 -13.82 17.70 -6.22
CA ARG A 79 -14.07 18.26 -7.57
C ARG A 79 -14.56 17.23 -8.58
N ARG A 80 -14.12 15.98 -8.45
CA ARG A 80 -14.56 14.91 -9.36
C ARG A 80 -16.05 14.63 -9.22
N GLY A 81 -16.68 15.05 -8.12
CA GLY A 81 -18.11 14.88 -7.86
C GLY A 81 -18.52 13.40 -7.88
N PRO A 82 -19.73 13.06 -7.42
CA PRO A 82 -20.20 11.70 -7.51
C PRO A 82 -20.73 11.45 -8.93
N ALA A 83 -19.84 11.40 -9.93
CA ALA A 83 -20.22 10.94 -11.27
C ALA A 83 -20.87 9.54 -11.19
N ALA A 84 -20.42 8.71 -10.25
CA ALA A 84 -20.99 7.39 -9.99
C ALA A 84 -22.35 7.40 -9.25
N ALA A 85 -22.65 8.41 -8.39
CA ALA A 85 -23.94 8.45 -7.69
C ALA A 85 -25.03 9.15 -8.53
N GLY A 86 -24.66 10.10 -9.38
CA GLY A 86 -25.58 10.75 -10.32
C GLY A 86 -26.11 9.80 -11.38
N ASP A 87 -25.27 8.89 -11.90
CA ASP A 87 -25.69 7.90 -12.90
C ASP A 87 -26.60 6.83 -12.32
N LEU A 88 -26.32 6.34 -11.11
CA LEU A 88 -27.23 5.41 -10.41
C LEU A 88 -28.56 6.07 -10.05
N ALA A 89 -28.55 7.30 -9.54
CA ALA A 89 -29.76 8.06 -9.25
C ALA A 89 -30.58 8.35 -10.52
N ARG A 90 -29.94 8.62 -11.66
CA ARG A 90 -30.61 8.85 -12.95
C ARG A 90 -31.16 7.56 -13.58
N THR A 91 -30.52 6.41 -13.30
CA THR A 91 -31.02 5.10 -13.70
C THR A 91 -32.24 4.70 -12.88
N LEU A 92 -32.25 5.02 -11.58
CA LEU A 92 -33.38 4.79 -10.66
C LEU A 92 -34.52 5.80 -10.82
N ALA A 93 -34.22 7.04 -11.24
CA ALA A 93 -35.21 8.09 -11.47
C ALA A 93 -35.77 8.10 -12.89
N ARG A 94 -35.41 7.14 -13.75
CA ARG A 94 -36.08 6.97 -15.05
C ARG A 94 -37.55 6.67 -14.75
N PRO A 95 -38.50 7.54 -15.15
CA PRO A 95 -39.90 7.24 -14.92
C PRO A 95 -40.19 5.91 -15.61
N ALA A 96 -40.82 4.99 -14.89
CA ALA A 96 -41.36 3.75 -15.41
C ALA A 96 -42.51 4.08 -16.39
N GLY A 97 -42.16 4.69 -17.51
CA GLY A 97 -43.06 5.05 -18.59
C GLY A 97 -42.93 4.00 -19.68
N ARG A 98 -43.67 2.90 -19.50
CA ARG A 98 -44.36 2.11 -20.53
C ARG A 98 -44.79 0.76 -19.95
N ASP A 99 -46.10 0.52 -19.94
CA ASP A 99 -46.79 -0.78 -19.91
C ASP A 99 -45.97 -1.92 -19.30
N ALA A 100 -45.78 -1.89 -17.99
CA ALA A 100 -45.40 -3.10 -17.27
C ALA A 100 -46.67 -3.95 -17.16
N SER A 101 -46.90 -4.86 -18.10
CA SER A 101 -47.92 -5.89 -17.94
C SER A 101 -47.57 -6.72 -16.71
N VAL A 102 -48.38 -6.60 -15.66
CA VAL A 102 -48.18 -7.37 -14.44
C VAL A 102 -48.58 -8.80 -14.74
N VAL A 103 -47.58 -9.65 -14.94
CA VAL A 103 -47.79 -11.08 -15.11
C VAL A 103 -47.79 -11.74 -13.74
N THR A 104 -48.97 -12.15 -13.27
CA THR A 104 -49.09 -12.92 -12.03
C THR A 104 -48.95 -14.40 -12.34
N ILE A 105 -47.89 -15.04 -11.82
CA ILE A 105 -47.70 -16.49 -11.90
C ILE A 105 -48.33 -17.12 -10.65
N VAL A 106 -49.40 -17.88 -10.82
CA VAL A 106 -50.04 -18.62 -9.73
C VAL A 106 -49.62 -20.08 -9.80
N SER A 107 -49.11 -20.60 -8.70
CA SER A 107 -48.83 -22.03 -8.51
C SER A 107 -50.04 -22.68 -7.86
N GLN A 108 -50.63 -23.68 -8.53
CA GLN A 108 -51.73 -24.46 -7.98
C GLN A 108 -51.32 -25.92 -7.85
N ARG A 109 -51.43 -26.45 -6.62
CA ARG A 109 -51.22 -27.87 -6.31
C ARG A 109 -52.55 -28.61 -6.50
N VAL A 110 -52.61 -29.52 -7.46
CA VAL A 110 -53.79 -30.34 -7.75
C VAL A 110 -53.50 -31.77 -7.32
N ILE A 111 -54.39 -32.34 -6.50
CA ILE A 111 -54.29 -33.70 -5.99
C ILE A 111 -55.44 -34.50 -6.60
N ASP A 112 -55.13 -35.32 -7.60
CA ASP A 112 -56.10 -36.23 -8.19
C ASP A 112 -56.09 -37.54 -7.39
N VAL A 113 -57.25 -37.90 -6.85
CA VAL A 113 -57.46 -39.16 -6.15
C VAL A 113 -58.28 -40.08 -7.05
N VAL A 114 -57.63 -41.08 -7.64
CA VAL A 114 -58.31 -42.07 -8.46
C VAL A 114 -58.51 -43.33 -7.64
N GLU A 115 -59.77 -43.65 -7.36
CA GLU A 115 -60.17 -44.91 -6.72
C GLU A 115 -60.37 -45.98 -7.79
N ARG A 116 -59.54 -47.02 -7.76
CA ARG A 116 -59.57 -48.12 -8.75
C ARG A 116 -60.08 -49.39 -8.09
N GLY A 117 -61.39 -49.46 -7.85
CA GLY A 117 -62.05 -50.65 -7.29
C GLY A 117 -61.40 -51.18 -6.01
N THR A 118 -61.66 -52.44 -5.66
CA THR A 118 -61.39 -53.04 -4.34
C THR A 118 -59.92 -53.21 -3.94
N ARG A 119 -58.93 -52.63 -4.66
CA ARG A 119 -57.52 -52.87 -4.33
C ARG A 119 -56.49 -51.77 -4.61
N GLY A 120 -56.88 -50.50 -4.67
CA GLY A 120 -55.88 -49.43 -4.57
C GLY A 120 -56.41 -48.01 -4.80
N ARG A 121 -56.00 -47.10 -3.91
CA ARG A 121 -56.13 -45.65 -4.07
C ARG A 121 -54.80 -45.11 -4.60
N THR A 122 -54.82 -44.53 -5.79
CA THR A 122 -53.64 -43.85 -6.34
C THR A 122 -53.86 -42.36 -6.23
N VAL A 123 -52.99 -41.70 -5.45
CA VAL A 123 -52.97 -40.24 -5.31
C VAL A 123 -51.85 -39.71 -6.20
N SER A 124 -52.21 -38.95 -7.24
CA SER A 124 -51.21 -38.28 -8.08
C SER A 124 -51.24 -36.78 -7.83
N GLU A 125 -50.09 -36.25 -7.43
CA GLU A 125 -49.89 -34.83 -7.20
C GLU A 125 -49.31 -34.17 -8.45
N ARG A 126 -49.91 -33.07 -8.90
CA ARG A 126 -49.42 -32.27 -10.02
C ARG A 126 -49.37 -30.79 -9.63
N SER A 127 -48.25 -30.14 -9.93
CA SER A 127 -48.09 -28.69 -9.79
C SER A 127 -48.33 -28.04 -11.15
N VAL A 128 -49.33 -27.16 -11.21
CA VAL A 128 -49.69 -26.43 -12.43
C VAL A 128 -49.34 -24.96 -12.24
N TRP A 129 -48.61 -24.41 -13.21
CA TRP A 129 -48.25 -23.00 -13.25
C TRP A 129 -49.16 -22.31 -14.26
N ARG A 130 -49.98 -21.36 -13.80
CA ARG A 130 -50.81 -20.55 -14.69
C ARG A 130 -50.29 -19.12 -14.70
N LYS A 131 -50.09 -18.61 -15.91
CA LYS A 131 -49.87 -17.19 -16.17
C LYS A 131 -51.22 -16.50 -16.23
N ILE A 132 -51.45 -15.51 -15.38
CA ILE A 132 -52.63 -14.64 -15.45
C ILE A 132 -52.14 -13.25 -15.82
N GLU A 133 -52.66 -12.73 -16.93
CA GLU A 133 -52.44 -11.36 -17.38
C GLU A 133 -53.66 -10.56 -16.90
N GLU A 134 -53.43 -9.46 -16.18
CA GLU A 134 -54.46 -8.52 -15.70
C GLU A 134 -54.59 -7.32 -16.64
#